data_AF-A0A2N2DMX2-F1
#
_entry.id   AF-A0A2N2DMX2-F1
#
_cell.length_a   1.000
_cell.length_b   1.000
_cell.length_c   1.000
_cell.angle_alpha   90.00
_cell.angle_beta   90.00
_cell.angle_gamma   90.00
#
_symmetry.space_group_name_H-M   'P 1'
#
loop_
_entity.id
_entity.type
_entity.pdbx_description
1 polymer ?
#
loop_
_entity_poly.entity_id
_entity_poly.type
_entity_poly.pdbx_seq_one_letter_code
_entity_poly.pdbx_strand_id
1 'polypeptide(L)'
;PKTEQINLTIDHEGNFQIRDNKFRILEHGYSNEVGFSLFNSSVPKDDILISSLINFAPQKIIVHQVLCQVHPKVVEAVINIFGDRVIVCKNCKFCLEQKISF
;
A
#
# COMPACT_ATOMS: atom_id res chain seq x y z
N PRO A 1 -13.72 -7.35 -7.78
CA PRO A 1 -13.80 -8.60 -6.95
C PRO A 1 -13.72 -8.20 -5.48
N LYS A 2 -14.52 -8.79 -4.56
CA LYS A 2 -14.42 -8.46 -3.13
C LYS A 2 -13.26 -9.22 -2.49
N THR A 3 -12.19 -8.54 -2.12
CA THR A 3 -11.08 -9.13 -1.36
C THR A 3 -11.36 -9.06 0.14
N GLU A 4 -11.14 -10.13 0.90
CA GLU A 4 -11.41 -10.13 2.35
C GLU A 4 -10.48 -9.17 3.10
N GLN A 5 -9.18 -9.23 2.81
CA GLN A 5 -8.19 -8.40 3.47
C GLN A 5 -7.07 -8.03 2.50
N ILE A 6 -6.70 -6.76 2.53
CA ILE A 6 -5.51 -6.22 1.89
C ILE A 6 -4.50 -5.78 2.95
N ASN A 7 -3.23 -6.05 2.69
CA ASN A 7 -2.09 -5.55 3.46
C ASN A 7 -1.36 -4.51 2.62
N LEU A 8 -1.25 -3.28 3.12
CA LEU A 8 -0.46 -2.20 2.52
C LEU A 8 0.92 -2.15 3.18
N THR A 9 1.95 -2.41 2.38
CA THR A 9 3.35 -2.48 2.81
C THR A 9 4.20 -1.56 1.94
N ILE A 10 5.52 -1.53 2.19
CA ILE A 10 6.48 -1.00 1.24
C ILE A 10 7.52 -2.06 0.85
N ASP A 11 8.20 -1.85 -0.28
CA ASP A 11 9.39 -2.61 -0.66
C ASP A 11 10.68 -1.95 -0.18
N HIS A 12 11.81 -2.54 -0.56
CA HIS A 12 13.14 -2.07 -0.19
C HIS A 12 13.52 -0.72 -0.83
N GLU A 13 12.81 -0.29 -1.86
CA GLU A 13 13.01 1.00 -2.53
C GLU A 13 12.06 2.09 -1.97
N GLY A 14 11.21 1.73 -1.00
CA GLY A 14 10.25 2.65 -0.38
C GLY A 14 8.91 2.71 -1.09
N ASN A 15 8.66 1.80 -2.05
CA ASN A 15 7.47 1.82 -2.88
C ASN A 15 6.33 1.08 -2.22
N PHE A 16 5.10 1.61 -2.28
CA PHE A 16 3.96 0.91 -1.71
C PHE A 16 3.66 -0.39 -2.45
N GLN A 17 3.13 -1.36 -1.73
CA GLN A 17 2.69 -2.63 -2.30
C GLN A 17 1.33 -3.02 -1.71
N ILE A 18 0.47 -3.54 -2.58
CA ILE A 18 -0.80 -4.15 -2.20
C ILE A 18 -0.60 -5.65 -2.13
N ARG A 19 -0.89 -6.25 -0.98
CA ARG A 19 -0.77 -7.69 -0.75
C ARG A 19 -2.08 -8.31 -0.29
N ASP A 20 -2.31 -9.56 -0.64
CA ASP A 20 -3.46 -10.35 -0.14
C ASP A 20 -3.28 -10.73 1.34
N ASN A 21 -4.24 -11.48 1.88
CA ASN A 21 -4.20 -12.01 3.25
C ASN A 21 -3.06 -13.01 3.51
N LYS A 22 -2.48 -13.59 2.45
CA LYS A 22 -1.32 -14.49 2.48
C LYS A 22 -0.01 -13.76 2.18
N PHE A 23 -0.02 -12.42 2.21
CA PHE A 23 1.12 -11.55 1.88
C PHE A 23 1.66 -11.73 0.44
N ARG A 24 0.90 -12.33 -0.47
CA ARG A 24 1.26 -12.37 -1.89
C ARG A 24 0.97 -11.02 -2.53
N ILE A 25 1.86 -10.56 -3.40
CA ILE A 25 1.72 -9.26 -4.05
C ILE A 25 0.57 -9.34 -5.05
N LEU A 26 -0.41 -8.46 -4.88
CA LEU A 26 -1.51 -8.25 -5.82
C LEU A 26 -1.16 -7.13 -6.81
N GLU A 27 -0.47 -6.10 -6.32
CA GLU A 27 -0.08 -4.94 -7.12
C GLU A 27 1.17 -4.27 -6.55
N HIS A 28 2.04 -3.80 -7.44
CA HIS A 28 3.19 -2.97 -7.10
C HIS A 28 2.84 -1.51 -7.35
N GLY A 29 3.05 -0.65 -6.34
CA GLY A 29 3.19 0.77 -6.58
C GLY A 29 4.51 1.00 -7.28
N TYR A 30 4.50 1.33 -8.57
CA TYR A 30 5.73 1.62 -9.27
C TYR A 30 6.31 2.94 -8.74
N SER A 31 7.36 2.86 -7.94
CA SER A 31 8.29 3.97 -7.75
C SER A 31 9.71 3.49 -8.01
N ASN A 32 10.10 3.46 -9.27
CA ASN A 32 11.39 4.02 -9.65
C ASN A 32 11.49 4.16 -11.16
N GLU A 33 12.25 5.18 -11.53
CA GLU A 33 12.22 5.92 -12.79
C GLU A 33 12.92 5.18 -13.95
N VAL A 34 12.91 3.84 -13.97
CA VAL A 34 13.76 3.05 -14.87
C VAL A 34 13.00 2.03 -15.73
N GLY A 35 11.67 2.14 -15.83
CA GLY A 35 10.96 1.23 -16.72
C GLY A 35 9.48 1.48 -16.88
N PHE A 36 9.10 2.56 -17.56
CA PHE A 36 8.09 2.50 -18.63
C PHE A 36 7.98 3.85 -19.33
N SER A 37 8.74 4.01 -20.41
CA SER A 37 8.63 5.12 -21.37
C SER A 37 7.31 5.10 -22.18
N LEU A 38 6.20 4.58 -21.63
CA LEU A 38 4.90 4.50 -22.30
C LEU A 38 3.71 5.02 -21.47
N PHE A 39 3.89 5.32 -20.18
CA PHE A 39 2.88 6.03 -19.39
C PHE A 39 3.45 7.35 -18.88
N ASN A 40 3.47 8.34 -19.78
CA ASN A 40 3.48 9.74 -19.41
C ASN A 40 2.12 10.12 -18.80
N SER A 41 1.72 9.44 -17.71
CA SER A 41 0.51 9.76 -16.98
C SER A 41 0.92 10.57 -15.77
N SER A 42 0.66 11.86 -15.85
CA SER A 42 0.73 12.87 -14.78
C SER A 42 -0.20 12.58 -13.59
N VAL A 43 -0.56 11.32 -13.35
CA VAL A 43 -1.45 10.88 -12.27
C VAL A 43 -0.58 10.65 -11.02
N PRO A 44 -0.84 11.35 -9.91
CA PRO A 44 -0.18 11.11 -8.63
C PRO A 44 -0.24 9.63 -8.23
N LYS A 45 0.88 9.07 -7.75
CA LYS A 45 0.98 7.65 -7.37
C LYS A 45 0.00 7.27 -6.26
N ASP A 46 -0.34 8.23 -5.40
CA ASP A 46 -1.35 8.13 -4.36
C ASP A 46 -2.72 7.79 -4.98
N ASP A 47 -3.07 8.41 -6.10
CA ASP A 47 -4.33 8.16 -6.81
C ASP A 47 -4.38 6.75 -7.39
N ILE A 48 -3.24 6.20 -7.84
CA ILE A 48 -3.13 4.81 -8.29
C ILE A 48 -3.48 3.88 -7.13
N LEU A 49 -2.82 4.04 -5.97
CA LEU A 49 -3.11 3.22 -4.78
C LEU A 49 -4.60 3.28 -4.41
N ILE A 50 -5.16 4.49 -4.33
CA ILE A 50 -6.56 4.69 -3.98
C ILE A 50 -7.49 4.02 -5.01
N SER A 51 -7.23 4.20 -6.31
CA SER A 51 -8.03 3.60 -7.38
C SER A 51 -8.00 2.07 -7.34
N SER A 52 -6.83 1.49 -7.06
CA SER A 52 -6.66 0.05 -6.93
C SER A 52 -7.42 -0.48 -5.71
N LEU A 53 -7.32 0.19 -4.56
CA LEU A 53 -8.10 -0.15 -3.38
C LEU A 53 -9.62 -0.05 -3.62
N ILE A 54 -10.09 0.95 -4.37
CA ILE A 54 -11.50 1.04 -4.78
C ILE A 54 -11.89 -0.19 -5.62
N ASN A 55 -11.08 -0.54 -6.63
CA ASN A 55 -11.34 -1.68 -7.53
C ASN A 55 -11.35 -3.04 -6.80
N PHE A 56 -10.44 -3.22 -5.83
CA PHE A 56 -10.40 -4.42 -4.99
C PHE A 56 -11.52 -4.48 -3.96
N ALA A 57 -12.20 -3.36 -3.69
CA ALA A 57 -13.28 -3.24 -2.72
C ALA A 57 -13.04 -4.06 -1.42
N PRO A 58 -11.89 -3.88 -0.74
CA PRO A 58 -11.51 -4.73 0.37
C PRO A 58 -12.47 -4.54 1.54
N GLN A 59 -12.74 -5.63 2.26
CA GLN A 59 -13.50 -5.55 3.51
C GLN A 59 -12.63 -5.05 4.68
N LYS A 60 -11.31 -5.29 4.59
CA LYS A 60 -10.33 -4.88 5.59
C LYS A 60 -9.01 -4.46 4.93
N ILE A 61 -8.43 -3.36 5.41
CA ILE A 61 -7.15 -2.83 4.95
C ILE A 61 -6.22 -2.75 6.17
N ILE A 62 -5.12 -3.47 6.16
CA ILE A 62 -4.08 -3.39 7.17
C ILE A 62 -2.95 -2.51 6.64
N VAL A 63 -2.73 -1.37 7.28
CA VAL A 63 -1.60 -0.47 6.98
C VAL A 63 -0.43 -0.85 7.88
N HIS A 64 0.67 -1.32 7.30
CA HIS A 64 1.86 -1.71 8.07
C HIS A 64 2.67 -0.48 8.49
N GLN A 65 3.23 -0.51 9.72
CA GLN A 65 3.79 0.66 10.39
C GLN A 65 4.82 1.44 9.56
N VAL A 66 5.66 0.72 8.80
CA VAL A 66 6.70 1.33 7.97
C VAL A 66 6.09 2.23 6.88
N LEU A 67 4.94 1.86 6.31
CA LEU A 67 4.23 2.69 5.35
C LEU A 67 3.76 4.00 5.98
N CYS A 68 3.35 3.99 7.25
CA CYS A 68 2.99 5.21 7.98
C CYS A 68 4.17 6.17 8.14
N GLN A 69 5.40 5.66 8.20
CA GLN A 69 6.61 6.48 8.34
C GLN A 69 7.06 7.06 7.01
N VAL A 70 7.03 6.27 5.93
CA VAL A 70 7.51 6.69 4.62
C VAL A 70 6.48 7.52 3.85
N HIS A 71 5.19 7.18 3.95
CA HIS A 71 4.11 7.83 3.20
C HIS A 71 2.93 8.26 4.09
N PRO A 72 3.12 9.15 5.08
CA PRO A 72 2.08 9.52 6.04
C PRO A 72 0.83 10.14 5.38
N LYS A 73 1.00 10.93 4.32
CA LYS A 73 -0.12 11.56 3.57
C LYS A 73 -1.00 10.52 2.87
N VAL A 74 -0.38 9.49 2.31
CA VAL A 74 -1.09 8.37 1.68
C VAL A 74 -1.92 7.62 2.72
N VAL A 75 -1.33 7.35 3.88
CA VAL A 75 -2.03 6.68 4.99
C VAL A 75 -3.21 7.52 5.47
N GLU A 76 -3.05 8.84 5.60
CA GLU A 76 -4.14 9.75 5.95
C GLU A 76 -5.26 9.69 4.90
N ALA A 77 -4.95 9.75 3.61
CA ALA A 77 -5.93 9.63 2.54
C ALA A 77 -6.68 8.28 2.59
N VAL A 78 -5.96 7.17 2.79
CA VAL A 78 -6.57 5.84 2.93
C VAL A 78 -7.50 5.78 4.14
N ILE A 79 -7.10 6.33 5.28
CA ILE A 79 -7.96 6.40 6.48
C ILE A 79 -9.21 7.23 6.20
N ASN A 80 -9.07 8.40 5.57
CA ASN A 80 -10.20 9.29 5.27
C ASN A 80 -11.20 8.67 4.29
N ILE A 81 -10.73 7.90 3.31
CA ILE A 81 -11.57 7.32 2.26
C ILE A 81 -12.20 5.99 2.69
N PHE A 82 -11.44 5.13 3.37
CA PHE A 82 -11.86 3.76 3.68
C PHE A 82 -12.35 3.60 5.13
N GLY A 83 -12.08 4.57 6.00
CA GLY A 83 -12.66 4.69 7.33
C GLY A 83 -12.40 3.49 8.23
N ASP A 84 -13.49 2.93 8.73
CA ASP A 84 -13.53 1.79 9.67
C ASP A 84 -12.91 0.49 9.12
N ARG A 85 -12.78 0.38 7.79
CA ARG A 85 -12.09 -0.75 7.16
C ARG A 85 -10.58 -0.72 7.36
N VAL A 86 -10.01 0.40 7.79
CA VAL A 86 -8.56 0.60 7.94
C VAL A 86 -8.10 0.28 9.35
N ILE A 87 -7.08 -0.58 9.46
CA ILE A 87 -6.42 -0.91 10.72
C ILE A 87 -4.93 -0.61 10.57
N VAL A 88 -4.41 0.28 11.42
CA VAL A 88 -2.98 0.54 11.51
C VAL A 88 -2.33 -0.57 12.34
N CYS A 89 -1.45 -1.32 11.70
CA CYS A 89 -0.66 -2.36 12.33
C CYS A 89 0.36 -1.74 13.28
N LYS A 90 0.37 -2.19 14.54
CA LYS A 90 1.29 -1.66 15.55
C LYS A 90 2.68 -2.28 15.48
N ASN A 91 2.78 -3.61 15.33
CA ASN A 91 4.05 -4.33 15.19
C ASN A 91 3.82 -5.85 14.96
N CYS A 92 3.39 -6.27 13.77
CA CYS A 92 3.19 -7.70 13.48
C CYS A 92 4.49 -8.40 13.07
N LYS A 93 4.46 -9.74 12.97
CA LYS A 93 5.62 -10.53 12.51
C LYS A 93 6.23 -10.01 11.21
N PHE A 94 5.40 -9.63 10.24
CA PHE A 94 5.87 -9.05 8.98
C PHE A 94 6.61 -7.71 9.18
N CYS A 95 6.12 -6.83 10.06
CA CYS A 95 6.81 -5.57 10.38
C CYS A 95 8.15 -5.80 11.07
N LEU A 96 8.25 -6.82 11.92
CA LEU A 96 9.49 -7.18 12.61
C LEU A 96 10.55 -7.75 11.67
N GLU A 97 10.13 -8.47 10.63
CA GLU A 97 11.01 -9.06 9.61
C GLU A 97 11.42 -8.04 8.53
N GLN A 98 10.61 -7.00 8.31
CA GLN A 98 10.90 -5.85 7.45
C GLN A 98 11.91 -4.91 8.12
N LYS A 99 13.17 -5.33 8.21
CA LYS A 99 14.29 -4.44 8.56
C LYS A 99 14.62 -3.58 7.35
N ILE A 100 14.03 -2.39 7.29
CA ILE A 100 14.49 -1.35 6.36
C ILE A 100 15.62 -0.61 7.07
N SER A 101 16.83 -0.81 6.58
CA SER A 101 17.96 0.07 6.93
C SER A 101 17.76 1.38 6.19
N PHE A 102 17.41 2.44 6.90
CA PHE A 102 17.45 3.82 6.40
C PHE A 102 18.89 4.32 6.34
#